data_AF-A0A948WGN8-F1
#
_entry.id   AF-A0A948WGN8-F1
#
_cell.length_a   1.000
_cell.length_b   1.000
_cell.length_c   1.000
_cell.angle_alpha   90.00
_cell.angle_beta   90.00
_cell.angle_gamma   90.00
#
_symmetry.space_group_name_H-M   'P 1'
#
loop_
_entity.id
_entity.type
_entity.pdbx_description
1 polymer ?
#
loop_
_entity_poly.entity_id
_entity_poly.type
_entity_poly.pdbx_seq_one_letter_code
_entity_poly.pdbx_strand_id
1 'polypeptide(L)'
;MAVTSQPKGSDRERFRVAIESLWNVGIVALGPINDGVERAHAALGDYVERRFPGGMGSYLFWTGESARAFRRDGSLADAITLHCSSDEVASTAVALLQDHGVDAAAPPEPATVIVFPSALAGEGH
;
A
#
# COMPACT_ATOMS: atom_id res chain seq x y z
N MET A 1 19.92 -22.09 3.07
CA MET A 1 19.15 -21.73 1.86
C MET A 1 17.69 -21.73 2.24
N ALA A 2 17.14 -20.57 2.59
CA ALA A 2 15.72 -20.45 2.89
C ALA A 2 14.98 -20.30 1.55
N VAL A 3 14.25 -21.34 1.14
CA VAL A 3 13.21 -21.20 0.11
C VAL A 3 12.08 -20.43 0.78
N THR A 4 12.12 -19.10 0.70
CA THR A 4 10.95 -18.28 0.95
C THR A 4 9.99 -18.57 -0.19
N SER A 5 9.02 -19.46 0.07
CA SER A 5 7.94 -19.73 -0.87
C SER A 5 7.19 -18.44 -1.11
N GLN A 6 7.46 -17.79 -2.23
CA GLN A 6 6.74 -16.60 -2.69
C GLN A 6 5.25 -16.92 -2.66
N PRO A 7 4.39 -16.11 -2.00
CA PRO A 7 2.97 -16.41 -1.91
C PRO A 7 2.39 -16.57 -3.32
N LYS A 8 1.79 -17.73 -3.57
CA LYS A 8 1.13 -18.06 -4.84
C LYS A 8 -0.08 -17.13 -5.02
N GLY A 9 0.03 -16.16 -5.92
CA GLY A 9 -1.02 -15.17 -6.21
C GLY A 9 -0.54 -14.13 -7.23
N SER A 10 -1.47 -13.43 -7.89
CA SER A 10 -1.16 -12.27 -8.72
C SER A 10 -0.72 -11.07 -7.88
N ASP A 11 -0.10 -10.06 -8.48
CA ASP A 11 0.35 -8.87 -7.75
C ASP A 11 -0.82 -8.18 -7.01
N ARG A 12 -2.01 -8.16 -7.63
CA ARG A 12 -3.24 -7.69 -6.99
C ARG A 12 -3.61 -8.49 -5.75
N GLU A 13 -3.45 -9.81 -5.78
CA GLU A 13 -3.75 -10.67 -4.63
C GLU A 13 -2.75 -10.42 -3.49
N ARG A 14 -1.46 -10.36 -3.80
CA ARG A 14 -0.42 -10.05 -2.80
C ARG A 14 -0.62 -8.66 -2.20
N PHE A 15 -0.91 -7.67 -3.04
CA PHE A 15 -1.23 -6.31 -2.59
C PHE A 15 -2.45 -6.32 -1.66
N ARG A 16 -3.54 -7.00 -2.02
CA ARG A 16 -4.73 -7.12 -1.16
C ARG A 16 -4.38 -7.71 0.21
N VAL A 17 -3.68 -8.83 0.24
CA VAL A 17 -3.30 -9.49 1.50
C VAL A 17 -2.38 -8.61 2.35
N ALA A 18 -1.46 -7.87 1.72
CA ALA A 18 -0.61 -6.91 2.42
C ALA A 18 -1.43 -5.76 3.04
N ILE A 19 -2.39 -5.22 2.29
CA ILE A 19 -3.31 -4.18 2.77
C ILE A 19 -4.16 -4.69 3.94
N GLU A 20 -4.67 -5.92 3.89
CA GLU A 20 -5.41 -6.53 5.00
C GLU A 20 -4.54 -6.70 6.25
N SER A 21 -3.26 -6.99 6.07
CA SER A 21 -2.31 -7.15 7.19
C SER A 21 -1.97 -5.83 7.88
N LEU A 22 -2.08 -4.68 7.20
CA LEU A 22 -1.92 -3.36 7.82
C LEU A 22 -2.95 -3.11 8.93
N TRP A 23 -4.17 -3.61 8.77
CA TRP A 23 -5.21 -3.49 9.80
C TRP A 23 -4.84 -4.23 11.09
N ASN A 24 -4.13 -5.36 10.98
CA ASN A 24 -3.72 -6.16 12.14
C ASN A 24 -2.64 -5.45 12.99
N VAL A 25 -1.91 -4.51 12.40
CA VAL A 25 -0.92 -3.67 13.11
C VAL A 25 -1.46 -2.28 13.49
N GLY A 26 -2.76 -2.04 13.28
CA GLY A 26 -3.42 -0.80 13.67
C GLY A 26 -3.33 0.34 12.64
N ILE A 27 -2.98 0.05 11.39
CA ILE A 27 -2.99 1.01 10.30
C ILE A 27 -4.27 0.83 9.49
N VAL A 28 -5.11 1.87 9.43
CA VAL A 28 -6.33 1.87 8.62
C VAL A 28 -5.94 2.06 7.16
N ALA A 29 -6.07 1.02 6.35
CA ALA A 29 -5.78 1.08 4.92
C ALA A 29 -7.08 1.07 4.09
N LEU A 30 -7.33 2.13 3.30
CA LEU A 30 -8.56 2.31 2.53
C LEU A 30 -8.29 2.74 1.09
N GLY A 31 -9.04 2.20 0.14
CA GLY A 31 -9.00 2.64 -1.25
C GLY A 31 -9.65 1.64 -2.21
N PRO A 32 -9.75 1.99 -3.50
CA PRO A 32 -9.40 3.29 -4.06
C PRO A 32 -10.35 4.43 -3.67
N ILE A 33 -9.80 5.62 -3.47
CA ILE A 33 -10.55 6.86 -3.20
C ILE A 33 -10.55 7.72 -4.48
N ASN A 34 -11.72 8.21 -4.89
CA ASN A 34 -11.86 9.03 -6.10
C ASN A 34 -11.87 10.54 -5.83
N ASP A 35 -11.76 10.94 -4.56
CA ASP A 35 -11.53 12.31 -4.16
C ASP A 35 -10.06 12.71 -4.35
N GLY A 36 -9.80 14.02 -4.45
CA GLY A 36 -8.42 14.54 -4.46
C GLY A 36 -7.67 14.19 -3.18
N VAL A 37 -6.34 14.00 -3.29
CA VAL A 37 -5.45 13.56 -2.19
C VAL A 37 -5.65 14.34 -0.89
N GLU A 38 -5.75 15.67 -0.95
CA GLU A 38 -5.96 16.49 0.25
C GLU A 38 -7.31 16.24 0.92
N ARG A 39 -8.38 16.08 0.13
CA ARG A 39 -9.70 15.75 0.68
C ARG A 39 -9.72 14.35 1.27
N ALA A 40 -9.01 13.41 0.64
CA ALA A 40 -8.87 12.06 1.17
C ALA A 40 -8.12 12.05 2.51
N HIS A 41 -7.02 12.82 2.65
CA HIS A 41 -6.34 13.01 3.93
C HIS A 41 -7.26 13.57 5.01
N ALA A 42 -8.00 14.65 4.71
CA ALA A 42 -8.92 15.25 5.68
C ALA A 42 -10.02 14.26 6.10
N ALA A 43 -10.68 13.62 5.12
CA ALA A 43 -11.76 12.68 5.39
C ALA A 43 -11.31 11.43 6.16
N LEU A 44 -10.11 10.89 5.86
CA LEU A 44 -9.56 9.77 6.61
C LEU A 44 -9.10 10.17 8.01
N GLY A 45 -8.48 11.34 8.15
CA GLY A 45 -8.14 11.88 9.47
C GLY A 45 -9.36 11.95 10.38
N ASP A 46 -10.42 12.62 9.91
CA ASP A 46 -11.71 12.71 10.61
C ASP A 46 -12.35 11.34 10.88
N TYR A 47 -12.23 10.39 9.95
CA TYR A 47 -12.77 9.05 10.13
C TYR A 47 -12.02 8.29 11.23
N VAL A 48 -10.69 8.26 11.19
CA VAL A 48 -9.88 7.52 12.15
C VAL A 48 -10.01 8.11 13.54
N GLU A 49 -10.00 9.44 13.67
CA GLU A 49 -10.18 10.13 14.96
C GLU A 49 -11.53 9.79 15.61
N ARG A 50 -12.62 9.81 14.82
CA ARG A 50 -13.96 9.46 15.32
C ARG A 50 -14.12 7.96 15.62
N ARG A 51 -13.52 7.11 14.79
CA ARG A 51 -13.69 5.65 14.90
C ARG A 51 -12.82 5.04 16.00
N PHE A 52 -11.66 5.64 16.27
CA PHE A 52 -10.64 5.19 17.22
C PHE A 52 -10.16 6.37 18.08
N PRO A 53 -11.03 6.91 18.96
CA PRO A 53 -10.67 8.06 19.79
C PRO A 53 -9.46 7.73 20.69
N GLY A 54 -8.43 8.57 20.65
CA GLY A 54 -7.17 8.37 21.37
C GLY A 54 -6.19 7.39 20.72
N GLY A 55 -6.49 6.86 19.53
CA GLY A 55 -5.55 6.10 18.71
C GLY A 55 -4.51 7.01 18.02
N MET A 56 -3.47 6.40 17.44
CA MET A 56 -2.37 7.12 16.78
C MET A 56 -2.76 7.82 15.47
N GLY A 57 -4.01 7.70 15.01
CA GLY A 57 -4.44 8.33 13.76
C GLY A 57 -3.81 7.71 12.51
N SER A 58 -3.27 6.49 12.60
CA SER A 58 -2.49 5.87 11.53
C SER A 58 -3.36 5.38 10.38
N TYR A 59 -3.15 5.93 9.18
CA TYR A 59 -3.87 5.51 7.99
C TYR A 59 -3.01 5.53 6.73
N LEU A 60 -3.46 4.78 5.74
CA LEU A 60 -2.93 4.71 4.40
C LEU A 60 -4.08 4.68 3.38
N PHE A 61 -3.93 5.36 2.26
CA PHE A 61 -4.89 5.27 1.16
C PHE A 61 -4.26 5.36 -0.22
N TRP A 62 -5.00 4.97 -1.25
CA TRP A 62 -4.61 5.15 -2.66
C TRP A 62 -5.78 5.63 -3.50
N THR A 63 -5.48 6.24 -4.64
CA THR A 63 -6.51 6.85 -5.49
C THR A 63 -7.09 5.85 -6.50
N GLY A 64 -8.25 6.20 -7.06
CA GLY A 64 -8.84 5.50 -8.20
C GLY A 64 -7.94 5.46 -9.43
N GLU A 65 -7.10 6.48 -9.63
CA GLU A 65 -6.10 6.48 -10.69
C GLU A 65 -5.05 5.40 -10.46
N SER A 66 -4.49 5.33 -9.25
CA SER A 66 -3.49 4.30 -8.89
C SER A 66 -4.07 2.89 -8.97
N ALA A 67 -5.35 2.69 -8.65
CA ALA A 67 -6.00 1.38 -8.80
C ALA A 67 -6.09 0.88 -10.26
N ARG A 68 -6.01 1.77 -11.26
CA ARG A 68 -5.99 1.41 -12.69
C ARG A 68 -4.63 0.81 -13.12
N ALA A 69 -3.60 0.90 -12.29
CA ALA A 69 -2.30 0.30 -12.56
C ALA A 69 -2.35 -1.23 -12.63
N PHE A 70 -3.34 -1.87 -11.98
CA PHE A 70 -3.52 -3.32 -12.10
C PHE A 70 -4.21 -3.69 -13.41
N ARG A 71 -3.58 -4.60 -14.17
CA ARG A 71 -4.18 -5.22 -15.36
C ARG A 71 -5.32 -6.17 -15.01
N ARG A 72 -6.03 -6.64 -16.05
CA ARG A 72 -7.12 -7.61 -15.89
C ARG A 72 -6.65 -8.97 -15.38
N ASP A 73 -5.43 -9.39 -15.72
CA ASP A 73 -4.80 -10.61 -15.22
C ASP A 73 -4.29 -10.50 -13.77
N GLY A 74 -4.40 -9.30 -13.17
CA GLY A 74 -3.95 -9.02 -11.81
C GLY A 74 -2.46 -8.69 -11.69
N SER A 75 -1.72 -8.62 -12.79
CA SER A 75 -0.35 -8.07 -12.81
C SER A 75 -0.38 -6.55 -12.61
N LEU A 76 0.66 -6.03 -11.96
CA LEU A 76 0.83 -4.59 -11.81
C LEU A 76 1.56 -4.03 -13.05
N ALA A 77 0.92 -3.13 -13.79
CA ALA A 77 1.47 -2.53 -15.01
C ALA A 77 2.30 -1.28 -14.76
N ASP A 78 1.94 -0.53 -13.71
CA ASP A 78 2.51 0.78 -13.39
C ASP A 78 2.62 0.91 -11.87
N ALA A 79 3.32 1.93 -11.39
CA ALA A 79 3.49 2.14 -9.96
C ALA A 79 2.19 2.60 -9.29
N ILE A 80 2.00 2.22 -8.02
CA ILE A 80 0.88 2.68 -7.19
C ILE A 80 1.44 3.56 -6.09
N THR A 81 0.98 4.80 -6.03
CA THR A 81 1.26 5.69 -4.91
C THR A 81 0.24 5.46 -3.80
N LEU A 82 0.76 5.11 -2.62
CA LEU A 82 0.03 5.05 -1.36
C LEU A 82 0.37 6.30 -0.56
N HIS A 83 -0.64 6.99 -0.06
CA HIS A 83 -0.53 8.18 0.77
C HIS A 83 -0.71 7.79 2.23
N CYS A 84 0.20 8.23 3.10
CA CYS A 84 0.26 7.82 4.50
C CYS A 84 0.03 9.01 5.43
N SER A 85 -0.47 8.76 6.64
CA SER A 85 -0.62 9.79 7.67
C SER A 85 0.72 10.31 8.22
N SER A 86 1.77 9.51 8.19
CA SER A 86 3.12 9.86 8.65
C SER A 86 4.20 8.96 8.03
N ASP A 87 5.47 9.37 8.16
CA ASP A 87 6.63 8.59 7.71
C ASP A 87 6.82 7.26 8.46
N GLU A 88 6.38 7.18 9.71
CA GLU A 88 6.37 5.94 10.49
C GLU A 88 5.38 4.92 9.90
N VAL A 89 4.21 5.40 9.45
CA VAL A 89 3.24 4.58 8.73
C VAL A 89 3.80 4.15 7.38
N ALA A 90 4.46 5.05 6.65
CA ALA A 90 5.10 4.72 5.37
C ALA A 90 6.17 3.63 5.53
N SER A 91 7.03 3.76 6.55
CA SER A 91 8.08 2.78 6.85
C SER A 91 7.50 1.41 7.22
N THR A 92 6.46 1.40 8.05
CA THR A 92 5.76 0.16 8.45
C THR A 92 5.05 -0.50 7.25
N ALA A 93 4.43 0.32 6.40
CA ALA A 93 3.76 -0.17 5.19
C ALA A 93 4.74 -0.77 4.20
N VAL A 94 5.92 -0.15 3.97
CA VAL A 94 6.99 -0.72 3.14
C VAL A 94 7.40 -2.10 3.65
N ALA A 95 7.69 -2.23 4.94
CA ALA A 95 8.13 -3.50 5.52
C ALA A 95 7.07 -4.61 5.35
N LEU A 96 5.79 -4.31 5.59
CA LEU A 96 4.71 -5.28 5.42
C LEU A 96 4.45 -5.64 3.95
N LEU A 97 4.46 -4.66 3.05
CA LEU A 97 4.34 -4.92 1.60
C LEU A 97 5.44 -5.87 1.12
N GLN A 98 6.68 -5.60 1.53
CA GLN A 98 7.83 -6.43 1.18
C GLN A 98 7.76 -7.85 1.78
N ASP A 99 7.28 -8.01 3.02
CA ASP A 99 7.05 -9.32 3.65
C ASP A 99 6.06 -10.18 2.85
N HIS A 100 5.07 -9.53 2.23
CA HIS A 100 4.10 -10.18 1.33
C HIS A 100 4.59 -10.31 -0.13
N GLY A 101 5.85 -9.99 -0.43
CA GLY A 101 6.43 -10.08 -1.77
C GLY A 101 5.91 -9.01 -2.73
N VAL A 102 5.49 -7.85 -2.20
CA VAL A 102 5.14 -6.66 -2.97
C VAL A 102 6.32 -5.69 -2.91
N ASP A 103 6.85 -5.33 -4.07
CA ASP A 103 7.96 -4.39 -4.16
C ASP A 103 7.47 -2.98 -3.82
N ALA A 104 8.08 -2.33 -2.82
CA ALA A 104 7.66 -1.04 -2.32
C ALA A 104 8.84 -0.24 -1.75
N ALA A 105 8.77 1.09 -1.87
CA ALA A 105 9.70 2.01 -1.25
C ALA A 105 9.01 3.30 -0.77
N ALA A 106 9.55 3.92 0.28
CA ALA A 106 9.12 5.23 0.73
C ALA A 106 10.11 6.29 0.21
N PRO A 107 9.69 7.22 -0.67
CA PRO A 107 10.51 8.38 -1.03
C PRO A 107 10.67 9.33 0.18
N PRO A 108 11.66 10.24 0.16
CA PRO A 108 12.01 11.06 1.31
C PRO A 108 10.89 11.98 1.80
N GLU A 109 10.11 12.60 0.90
CA GLU A 109 8.93 13.42 1.24
C GLU A 109 8.01 13.53 0.00
N PRO A 110 6.67 13.69 0.15
CA PRO A 110 5.87 13.57 1.37
C PRO A 110 5.67 12.10 1.79
N ALA A 111 5.11 11.86 2.99
CA ALA A 111 4.79 10.55 3.56
C ALA A 111 3.96 9.67 2.62
N THR A 112 4.65 8.94 1.77
CA THR A 112 4.09 8.12 0.70
C THR A 112 4.85 6.82 0.59
N VAL A 113 4.22 5.83 -0.02
CA VAL A 113 4.85 4.56 -0.40
C VAL A 113 4.54 4.32 -1.85
N ILE A 114 5.57 4.07 -2.65
CA ILE A 114 5.43 3.70 -4.05
C ILE A 114 5.54 2.18 -4.12
N VAL A 115 4.50 1.53 -4.62
CA VAL A 115 4.50 0.11 -4.95
C VAL A 115 4.87 -0.05 -6.42
N PHE A 116 5.89 -0.84 -6.70
CA PHE A 116 6.40 -1.04 -8.05
C PHE A 116 5.81 -2.30 -8.68
N PRO A 117 5.64 -2.32 -10.01
CA PRO A 117 5.47 -3.57 -10.75
C PRO A 117 6.57 -4.54 -10.31
N SER A 118 6.20 -5.77 -9.94
CA SER A 118 7.21 -6.80 -9.76
C SER A 118 8.00 -6.88 -11.05
N ALA A 119 9.30 -6.56 -11.00
CA ALA A 119 10.19 -6.84 -12.11
C ALA A 119 9.99 -8.32 -12.42
N LEU A 120 9.54 -8.62 -13.64
CA LEU A 120 9.49 -9.99 -14.11
C LEU A 120 10.87 -10.59 -13.79
N ALA A 121 10.89 -11.63 -12.97
CA ALA A 121 12.09 -12.46 -12.84
C ALA A 121 12.34 -13.05 -14.24
N GLY A 122 13.23 -12.40 -15.00
CA GLY A 122 13.46 -12.57 -16.43
C GLY A 122 13.57 -11.18 -17.04
N GLU A 123 14.75 -10.55 -17.01
CA GLU A 123 15.76 -10.77 -18.04
C GLU A 123 17.13 -11.08 -17.42
N GLY A 124 17.51 -12.36 -17.41
CA GLY A 124 18.91 -12.74 -17.52
C GLY A 124 19.21 -12.97 -18.99
N HIS A 125 20.06 -12.13 -19.58
CA HIS A 125 20.80 -12.47 -20.79
C HIS A 125 22.27 -12.10 -20.58
#